data_AF-A0A1V3RRU7-F1
#
_entry.id   AF-A0A1V3RRU7-F1
#
_cell.length_a   1.000
_cell.length_b   1.000
_cell.length_c   1.000
_cell.angle_alpha   90.00
_cell.angle_beta   90.00
_cell.angle_gamma   90.00
#
_symmetry.space_group_name_H-M   'P 1'
#
loop_
_entity.id
_entity.type
_entity.pdbx_description
1 polymer ?
#
loop_
_entity_poly.entity_id
_entity_poly.type
_entity_poly.pdbx_seq_one_letter_code
_entity_poly.pdbx_strand_id
1 'polypeptide(L)'
;NILIDDNTFNSILSANNTYIKGNISKYFETKNKIIEQVEQTVSKVNQSLDTFFNNFQKSLFVFISFFLTVFIYKIINKAEVDKIFNKETSIIGLGLLLLSLFFMIFSRVILSLDKERMKNRYEKVKDRYKDVLITEDIEKILNNDEEYLSEISYLNKRVYWYTFLWIITLMLFLIILFLASDYLELYSNVDNNLKPNCCC
;
A
#
# COMPACT_ATOMS: atom_id res chain seq x y z
N ASN A 1 72.76 9.04 13.17
CA ASN A 1 71.61 9.75 13.79
C ASN A 1 71.08 10.77 12.83
N ILE A 2 69.86 10.57 12.33
CA ILE A 2 69.15 11.59 11.55
C ILE A 2 68.47 12.49 12.59
N LEU A 3 68.92 13.75 12.70
CA LEU A 3 68.27 14.77 13.52
C LEU A 3 67.17 15.40 12.66
N ILE A 4 65.91 15.16 13.02
CA ILE A 4 64.77 15.79 12.37
C ILE A 4 64.55 17.14 13.03
N ASP A 5 64.53 18.20 12.21
CA ASP A 5 64.18 19.55 12.64
C ASP A 5 62.73 19.61 13.15
N ASP A 6 62.49 20.39 14.21
CA ASP A 6 61.18 20.49 14.87
C ASP A 6 60.07 20.93 13.91
N ASN A 7 60.36 21.78 12.93
CA ASN A 7 59.35 22.19 11.93
C ASN A 7 58.99 21.04 10.99
N THR A 8 59.96 20.19 10.65
CA THR A 8 59.74 18.99 9.84
C THR A 8 58.88 17.98 10.61
N PHE A 9 59.17 17.76 11.90
CA PHE A 9 58.37 16.90 12.77
C PHE A 9 56.92 17.41 12.92
N ASN A 10 56.75 18.70 13.18
CA ASN A 10 55.42 19.33 13.29
C ASN A 10 54.62 19.25 11.98
N SER A 11 55.29 19.38 10.83
CA SER A 11 54.65 19.24 9.51
C SER A 11 54.16 17.81 9.26
N ILE A 12 54.98 16.81 9.62
CA ILE A 12 54.59 15.39 9.53
C ILE A 12 53.38 15.10 10.44
N LEU A 13 53.40 15.62 11.68
CA LEU A 13 52.30 15.45 12.63
C LEU A 13 51.01 16.10 12.11
N SER A 14 51.10 17.32 11.56
CA SER A 14 49.97 18.03 10.97
C SER A 14 49.39 17.31 9.76
N ALA A 15 50.24 16.81 8.86
CA ALA A 15 49.83 16.02 7.69
C ALA A 15 49.13 14.72 8.09
N ASN A 16 49.66 13.99 9.07
CA ASN A 16 49.05 12.77 9.60
C ASN A 16 47.68 13.06 10.26
N ASN A 17 47.59 14.11 11.08
CA ASN A 17 46.33 14.53 11.68
C ASN A 17 45.28 14.90 10.62
N THR A 18 45.70 15.57 9.54
CA THR A 18 44.82 15.92 8.42
C THR A 18 44.35 14.67 7.68
N TYR A 19 45.24 13.71 7.43
CA TYR A 19 44.90 12.42 6.80
C TYR A 19 43.90 11.62 7.64
N ILE A 20 44.14 11.48 8.95
CA ILE A 20 43.24 10.78 9.87
C ILE A 20 41.86 11.45 9.87
N LYS A 21 41.80 12.78 10.04
CA LYS A 21 40.54 13.53 10.02
C LYS A 21 39.80 13.38 8.68
N GLY A 22 40.50 13.46 7.56
CA GLY A 22 39.93 13.31 6.22
C GLY A 22 39.35 11.91 5.99
N ASN A 23 40.02 10.86 6.47
CA ASN A 23 39.52 9.49 6.37
C ASN A 23 38.30 9.24 7.26
N ILE A 24 38.30 9.78 8.48
CA ILE A 24 37.13 9.71 9.37
C ILE A 24 35.94 10.44 8.74
N SER A 25 36.15 11.62 8.12
CA SER A 25 35.09 12.34 7.40
C SER A 25 34.51 11.49 6.27
N LYS A 26 35.36 10.92 5.41
CA LYS A 26 34.93 10.06 4.31
C LYS A 26 34.17 8.82 4.79
N TYR A 27 34.57 8.24 5.92
CA TYR A 27 33.85 7.12 6.53
C TYR A 27 32.43 7.54 6.96
N PHE A 28 32.29 8.67 7.68
CA PHE A 28 30.97 9.17 8.07
C PHE A 28 30.10 9.56 6.87
N GLU A 29 30.68 10.17 5.85
CA GLU A 29 29.99 10.47 4.59
C GLU A 29 29.47 9.20 3.91
N THR A 30 30.30 8.15 3.85
CA THR A 30 29.92 6.86 3.27
C THR A 30 28.80 6.21 4.07
N LYS A 31 28.93 6.18 5.40
CA LYS A 31 27.89 5.70 6.33
C LYS A 31 26.57 6.43 6.11
N ASN A 32 26.57 7.76 6.10
CA ASN A 32 25.36 8.55 5.94
C ASN A 32 24.71 8.29 4.56
N LYS A 33 25.52 8.12 3.51
CA LYS A 33 25.02 7.82 2.17
C LYS A 33 24.37 6.44 2.05
N ILE A 34 24.83 5.45 2.82
CA ILE A 34 24.18 4.14 2.94
C ILE A 34 22.80 4.31 3.57
N ILE A 35 22.74 4.98 4.72
CA ILE A 35 21.50 5.23 5.47
C ILE A 35 20.49 5.97 4.58
N GLU A 36 20.93 7.05 3.93
CA GLU A 36 20.09 7.84 3.02
C GLU A 36 19.51 7.00 1.88
N GLN A 37 20.30 6.10 1.26
CA GLN A 37 19.80 5.23 0.19
C GLN A 37 18.79 4.18 0.67
N VAL A 38 18.95 3.69 1.90
CA VAL A 38 17.98 2.78 2.53
C VAL A 38 16.69 3.53 2.85
N GLU A 39 16.76 4.71 3.46
CA GLU A 39 15.61 5.57 3.74
C GLU A 39 14.85 5.94 2.46
N GLN A 40 15.56 6.32 1.39
CA GLN A 40 14.96 6.57 0.07
C GLN A 40 14.26 5.33 -0.50
N THR A 41 14.78 4.15 -0.22
CA THR A 41 14.20 2.87 -0.66
C THR A 41 12.91 2.56 0.09
N VAL A 42 12.89 2.77 1.41
CA VAL A 42 11.70 2.62 2.27
C VAL A 42 10.63 3.67 1.91
N SER A 43 11.02 4.93 1.77
CA SER A 43 10.13 6.04 1.42
C SER A 43 9.35 5.78 0.11
N LYS A 44 10.01 5.22 -0.91
CA LYS A 44 9.36 4.87 -2.18
C LYS A 44 8.24 3.83 -2.02
N VAL A 45 8.41 2.84 -1.13
CA VAL A 45 7.34 1.85 -0.89
C VAL A 45 6.23 2.41 -0.03
N ASN A 46 6.52 3.29 0.91
CA ASN A 46 5.49 4.05 1.61
C ASN A 46 4.62 4.85 0.63
N GLN A 47 5.21 5.49 -0.39
CA GLN A 47 4.46 6.17 -1.45
C GLN A 47 3.57 5.20 -2.26
N SER A 48 4.06 3.99 -2.58
CA SER A 48 3.25 2.95 -3.22
C SER A 48 2.10 2.48 -2.33
N LEU A 49 2.32 2.39 -1.01
CA LEU A 49 1.28 2.05 -0.04
C LEU A 49 0.22 3.15 0.08
N ASP A 50 0.62 4.42 0.08
CA ASP A 50 -0.32 5.54 0.07
C ASP A 50 -1.13 5.57 -1.24
N THR A 51 -0.49 5.21 -2.37
CA THR A 51 -1.19 5.02 -3.65
C THR A 51 -2.23 3.90 -3.56
N PHE A 52 -1.89 2.77 -2.92
CA PHE A 52 -2.84 1.67 -2.68
C PHE A 52 -4.04 2.12 -1.82
N PHE A 53 -3.78 2.88 -0.74
CA PHE A 53 -4.84 3.46 0.08
C PHE A 53 -5.73 4.45 -0.70
N ASN A 54 -5.12 5.31 -1.52
CA ASN A 54 -5.86 6.24 -2.38
C ASN A 54 -6.73 5.51 -3.41
N ASN A 55 -6.25 4.38 -3.95
CA ASN A 55 -7.05 3.54 -4.85
C ASN A 55 -8.27 2.94 -4.12
N PHE A 56 -8.10 2.51 -2.87
CA PHE A 56 -9.24 2.10 -2.03
C PHE A 56 -10.26 3.23 -1.86
N GLN A 57 -9.82 4.44 -1.50
CA GLN A 57 -10.72 5.59 -1.37
C GLN A 57 -11.46 5.91 -2.67
N LYS A 58 -10.76 5.89 -3.81
CA LYS A 58 -11.38 6.09 -5.13
C LYS A 58 -12.47 5.05 -5.41
N SER A 59 -12.22 3.78 -5.09
CA SER A 59 -13.22 2.72 -5.21
C SER A 59 -14.45 3.02 -4.35
N LEU A 60 -14.29 3.46 -3.10
CA LEU A 60 -15.42 3.89 -2.25
C LEU A 60 -16.21 5.04 -2.88
N PHE A 61 -15.53 6.06 -3.39
CA PHE A 61 -16.19 7.21 -4.02
C PHE A 61 -17.02 6.81 -5.24
N VAL A 62 -16.55 5.85 -6.05
CA VAL A 62 -17.33 5.32 -7.18
C VAL A 62 -18.67 4.75 -6.72
N PHE A 63 -18.68 3.98 -5.64
CA PHE A 63 -19.92 3.45 -5.08
C PHE A 63 -20.82 4.54 -4.53
N ILE A 64 -20.28 5.46 -3.72
CA ILE A 64 -21.05 6.59 -3.17
C ILE A 64 -21.70 7.39 -4.30
N SER A 65 -20.95 7.72 -5.35
CA SER A 65 -21.46 8.42 -6.52
C SER A 65 -22.55 7.62 -7.24
N PHE A 66 -22.35 6.31 -7.45
CA PHE A 66 -23.36 5.45 -8.07
C PHE A 66 -24.68 5.46 -7.29
N PHE A 67 -24.63 5.21 -5.97
CA PHE A 67 -25.83 5.25 -5.13
C PHE A 67 -26.50 6.62 -5.19
N LEU A 68 -25.73 7.71 -5.04
CA LEU A 68 -26.27 9.07 -5.12
C LEU A 68 -26.98 9.32 -6.45
N THR A 69 -26.40 8.91 -7.58
CA THR A 69 -27.02 9.03 -8.90
C THR A 69 -28.34 8.27 -8.99
N VAL A 70 -28.38 7.02 -8.51
CA VAL A 70 -29.61 6.21 -8.51
C VAL A 70 -30.70 6.85 -7.64
N PHE A 71 -30.36 7.33 -6.44
CA PHE A 71 -31.29 8.03 -5.56
C PHE A 71 -31.83 9.32 -6.19
N ILE A 72 -30.98 10.15 -6.79
CA ILE A 72 -31.40 11.39 -7.46
C ILE A 72 -32.34 11.09 -8.62
N TYR A 73 -31.98 10.11 -9.47
CA TYR A 73 -32.81 9.70 -10.60
C TYR A 73 -34.21 9.25 -10.13
N LYS A 74 -34.28 8.55 -9.00
CA LYS A 74 -35.54 8.12 -8.41
C LYS A 74 -36.41 9.30 -7.93
N ILE A 75 -35.82 10.23 -7.18
CA ILE A 75 -36.51 11.41 -6.64
C ILE A 75 -37.14 12.23 -7.77
N ILE A 76 -36.41 12.45 -8.86
CA ILE A 76 -36.88 13.22 -10.03
C ILE A 76 -38.06 12.53 -10.71
N ASN A 77 -38.02 11.21 -10.85
CA ASN A 77 -39.04 10.43 -11.55
C ASN A 77 -40.26 10.08 -10.68
N LYS A 78 -40.34 10.56 -9.42
CA LYS A 78 -41.44 10.32 -8.47
C LYS A 78 -41.86 8.85 -8.32
N ALA A 79 -40.94 7.92 -8.56
CA ALA A 79 -41.28 6.50 -8.46
C ALA A 79 -41.29 6.05 -6.99
N GLU A 80 -42.06 5.01 -6.68
CA GLU A 80 -42.22 4.48 -5.31
C GLU A 80 -40.89 4.04 -4.69
N VAL A 81 -40.67 4.37 -3.42
CA VAL A 81 -39.43 4.10 -2.67
C VAL A 81 -39.08 2.61 -2.64
N ASP A 82 -40.07 1.73 -2.71
CA ASP A 82 -39.85 0.28 -2.65
C ASP A 82 -39.22 -0.29 -3.93
N LYS A 83 -39.21 0.48 -5.04
CA LYS A 83 -38.62 0.07 -6.33
C LYS A 83 -37.39 0.91 -6.71
N ILE A 84 -36.54 1.28 -5.74
CA ILE A 84 -35.36 2.11 -6.03
C ILE A 84 -34.39 1.40 -6.98
N PHE A 85 -34.13 0.10 -6.78
CA PHE A 85 -33.25 -0.68 -7.65
C PHE A 85 -34.06 -1.65 -8.51
N ASN A 86 -34.30 -1.25 -9.76
CA ASN A 86 -34.82 -2.16 -10.77
C ASN A 86 -33.75 -3.19 -11.22
N LYS A 87 -34.18 -4.17 -12.01
CA LYS A 87 -33.31 -5.21 -12.58
C LYS A 87 -32.09 -4.62 -13.32
N GLU A 88 -32.29 -3.56 -14.09
CA GLU A 88 -31.24 -2.93 -14.90
C GLU A 88 -30.16 -2.28 -14.04
N THR A 89 -30.57 -1.53 -13.03
CA THR A 89 -29.67 -0.82 -12.10
C THR A 89 -28.93 -1.82 -11.20
N SER A 90 -29.58 -2.93 -10.84
CA SER A 90 -28.94 -4.02 -10.09
C SER A 90 -27.83 -4.71 -10.90
N ILE A 91 -28.03 -4.94 -12.20
CA ILE A 91 -27.01 -5.50 -13.10
C ILE A 91 -25.80 -4.55 -13.21
N ILE A 92 -26.04 -3.25 -13.36
CA ILE A 92 -24.98 -2.24 -13.42
C ILE A 92 -24.19 -2.21 -12.10
N GLY A 93 -24.87 -2.23 -10.96
CA GLY A 93 -24.22 -2.25 -9.65
C GLY A 93 -23.36 -3.51 -9.43
N LEU A 94 -23.83 -4.68 -9.90
CA LEU A 94 -23.06 -5.92 -9.84
C LEU A 94 -21.82 -5.86 -10.77
N GLY A 95 -21.95 -5.24 -11.94
CA GLY A 95 -20.82 -4.94 -12.83
C GLY A 95 -19.78 -4.04 -12.17
N LEU A 96 -20.20 -3.00 -11.44
CA LEU A 96 -19.30 -2.11 -10.68
C LEU A 96 -18.58 -2.84 -9.55
N LEU A 97 -19.27 -3.75 -8.84
CA LEU A 97 -18.66 -4.59 -7.80
C LEU A 97 -17.55 -5.49 -8.39
N LEU A 98 -17.83 -6.14 -9.52
CA LEU A 98 -16.83 -6.96 -10.22
C LEU A 98 -15.63 -6.11 -10.68
N LEU A 99 -15.87 -4.95 -11.28
CA LEU A 99 -14.81 -4.05 -11.70
C LEU A 99 -13.95 -3.59 -10.51
N SER A 100 -14.60 -3.31 -9.38
CA SER A 100 -13.89 -2.93 -8.15
C SER A 100 -13.07 -4.06 -7.55
N LEU A 101 -13.54 -5.31 -7.65
CA LEU A 101 -12.76 -6.49 -7.25
C LEU A 101 -11.50 -6.63 -8.11
N PHE A 102 -11.62 -6.49 -9.43
CA PHE A 102 -10.47 -6.48 -10.33
C PHE A 102 -9.51 -5.34 -10.01
N PHE A 103 -10.03 -4.14 -9.75
CA PHE A 103 -9.21 -2.98 -9.40
C PHE A 103 -8.44 -3.17 -8.08
N MET A 104 -9.06 -3.81 -7.08
CA MET A 104 -8.40 -4.19 -5.84
C MET A 104 -7.28 -5.20 -6.08
N ILE A 105 -7.53 -6.26 -6.86
CA ILE A 105 -6.52 -7.28 -7.21
C ILE A 105 -5.34 -6.62 -7.92
N PHE A 106 -5.60 -5.82 -8.95
CA PHE A 106 -4.59 -5.11 -9.72
C PHE A 106 -3.73 -4.20 -8.83
N SER A 107 -4.37 -3.40 -7.97
CA SER A 107 -3.68 -2.53 -7.01
C SER A 107 -2.79 -3.32 -6.04
N ARG A 108 -3.25 -4.50 -5.59
CA ARG A 108 -2.48 -5.37 -4.70
C ARG A 108 -1.28 -6.01 -5.41
N VAL A 109 -1.42 -6.38 -6.67
CA VAL A 109 -0.31 -6.91 -7.49
C VAL A 109 0.78 -5.85 -7.66
N ILE A 110 0.42 -4.62 -8.04
CA ILE A 110 1.39 -3.52 -8.20
C ILE A 110 2.16 -3.29 -6.89
N LEU A 111 1.46 -3.21 -5.77
CA LEU A 111 2.11 -3.01 -4.47
C LEU A 111 3.04 -4.16 -4.09
N SER A 112 2.71 -5.39 -4.49
CA SER A 112 3.59 -6.55 -4.29
C SER A 112 4.87 -6.44 -5.12
N LEU A 113 4.76 -6.03 -6.37
CA LEU A 113 5.92 -5.81 -7.26
C LEU A 113 6.83 -4.70 -6.73
N ASP A 114 6.25 -3.61 -6.21
CA ASP A 114 7.03 -2.53 -5.60
C ASP A 114 7.76 -2.98 -4.33
N LYS A 115 7.11 -3.81 -3.50
CA LYS A 115 7.75 -4.42 -2.33
C LYS A 115 8.92 -5.32 -2.70
N GLU A 116 8.75 -6.16 -3.72
CA GLU A 116 9.84 -7.01 -4.22
C GLU A 116 10.99 -6.15 -4.78
N ARG A 117 10.67 -5.10 -5.53
CA ARG A 117 11.66 -4.17 -6.07
C ARG A 117 12.44 -3.46 -4.96
N MET A 118 11.80 -3.13 -3.85
CA MET A 118 12.44 -2.55 -2.68
C MET A 118 13.43 -3.51 -2.03
N LYS A 119 13.05 -4.78 -1.82
CA LYS A 119 13.98 -5.82 -1.35
C LYS A 119 15.21 -5.90 -2.25
N ASN A 120 14.99 -5.96 -3.56
CA ASN A 120 16.09 -5.99 -4.52
C ASN A 120 16.96 -4.73 -4.50
N ARG A 121 16.39 -3.55 -4.22
CA ARG A 121 17.15 -2.30 -4.07
C ARG A 121 17.98 -2.31 -2.80
N TYR A 122 17.42 -2.78 -1.68
CA TYR A 122 18.10 -2.89 -0.40
C TYR A 122 19.35 -3.78 -0.51
N GLU A 123 19.22 -4.97 -1.09
CA GLU A 123 20.35 -5.88 -1.31
C GLU A 123 21.42 -5.25 -2.22
N LYS A 124 21.01 -4.53 -3.27
CA LYS A 124 21.94 -3.82 -4.15
C LYS A 124 22.65 -2.65 -3.46
N VAL A 125 22.04 -2.01 -2.47
CA VAL A 125 22.73 -1.02 -1.64
C VAL A 125 23.84 -1.73 -0.87
N LYS A 126 23.52 -2.80 -0.13
CA LYS A 126 24.52 -3.59 0.61
C LYS A 126 25.70 -4.01 -0.29
N ASP A 127 25.38 -4.57 -1.45
CA ASP A 127 26.39 -5.10 -2.36
C ASP A 127 27.35 -4.03 -2.91
N ARG A 128 26.82 -2.87 -3.32
CA ARG A 128 27.63 -1.76 -3.85
C ARG A 128 28.63 -1.19 -2.85
N TYR A 129 28.36 -1.31 -1.55
CA TYR A 129 29.24 -0.77 -0.51
C TYR A 129 30.30 -1.78 -0.04
N LYS A 130 30.20 -3.05 -0.43
CA LYS A 130 31.26 -4.05 -0.16
C LYS A 130 32.57 -3.75 -0.88
N ASP A 131 32.51 -2.99 -1.97
CA ASP A 131 33.71 -2.53 -2.69
C ASP A 131 34.52 -1.49 -1.91
N VAL A 132 33.92 -0.85 -0.90
CA VAL A 132 34.50 0.28 -0.16
C VAL A 132 34.63 0.00 1.34
N LEU A 133 33.74 -0.83 1.89
CA LEU A 133 33.68 -1.18 3.31
C LEU A 133 33.73 -2.71 3.48
N ILE A 134 34.26 -3.15 4.61
CA ILE A 134 34.16 -4.55 5.03
C ILE A 134 32.71 -4.88 5.38
N THR A 135 32.34 -6.16 5.27
CA THR A 135 30.94 -6.59 5.43
C THR A 135 30.42 -6.32 6.84
N GLU A 136 31.29 -6.48 7.84
CA GLU A 136 31.00 -6.26 9.26
C GLU A 136 30.61 -4.79 9.54
N ASP A 137 31.27 -3.84 8.86
CA ASP A 137 30.94 -2.42 8.99
C ASP A 137 29.56 -2.13 8.37
N ILE A 138 29.24 -2.74 7.24
CA ILE A 138 27.93 -2.58 6.58
C ILE A 138 26.82 -3.14 7.48
N GLU A 139 27.00 -4.35 8.03
CA GLU A 139 26.05 -4.97 8.95
C GLU A 139 25.83 -4.11 10.20
N LYS A 140 26.91 -3.56 10.76
CA LYS A 140 26.83 -2.65 11.91
C LYS A 140 26.13 -1.33 11.56
N ILE A 141 26.40 -0.75 10.38
CA ILE A 141 25.75 0.48 9.92
C ILE A 141 24.24 0.26 9.74
N LEU A 142 23.84 -0.91 9.24
CA LEU A 142 22.46 -1.29 8.98
C LEU A 142 21.78 -2.00 10.16
N ASN A 143 22.44 -2.07 11.31
CA ASN A 143 21.97 -2.78 12.50
C ASN A 143 21.45 -4.21 12.20
N ASN A 144 22.23 -5.00 11.47
CA ASN A 144 21.88 -6.36 11.04
C ASN A 144 20.54 -6.45 10.30
N ASP A 145 20.24 -5.44 9.49
CA ASP A 145 19.00 -5.30 8.72
C ASP A 145 17.72 -5.13 9.58
N GLU A 146 17.83 -4.99 10.90
CA GLU A 146 16.70 -4.96 11.84
C GLU A 146 15.69 -3.86 11.49
N GLU A 147 16.18 -2.64 11.24
CA GLU A 147 15.34 -1.48 10.91
C GLU A 147 14.57 -1.73 9.61
N TYR A 148 15.25 -2.21 8.57
CA TYR A 148 14.62 -2.57 7.30
C TYR A 148 13.55 -3.66 7.48
N LEU A 149 13.86 -4.74 8.19
CA LEU A 149 12.91 -5.84 8.43
C LEU A 149 11.69 -5.37 9.22
N SER A 150 11.88 -4.47 10.18
CA SER A 150 10.79 -3.87 10.96
C SER A 150 9.84 -3.07 10.08
N GLU A 151 10.37 -2.27 9.15
CA GLU A 151 9.60 -1.50 8.17
C GLU A 151 8.82 -2.42 7.22
N ILE A 152 9.44 -3.49 6.71
CA ILE A 152 8.75 -4.49 5.88
C ILE A 152 7.57 -5.13 6.63
N SER A 153 7.79 -5.50 7.89
CA SER A 153 6.76 -6.09 8.74
C SER A 153 5.60 -5.13 8.95
N TYR A 154 5.90 -3.86 9.25
CA TYR A 154 4.91 -2.80 9.42
C TYR A 154 4.10 -2.55 8.15
N LEU A 155 4.76 -2.44 7.00
CA LEU A 155 4.13 -2.32 5.68
C LEU A 155 3.17 -3.49 5.40
N ASN A 156 3.59 -4.73 5.67
CA ASN A 156 2.75 -5.90 5.45
C ASN A 156 1.49 -5.91 6.33
N LYS A 157 1.61 -5.49 7.59
CA LYS A 157 0.45 -5.31 8.47
C LYS A 157 -0.54 -4.28 7.90
N ARG A 158 -0.06 -3.12 7.44
CA ARG A 158 -0.92 -2.09 6.83
C ARG A 158 -1.63 -2.60 5.58
N VAL A 159 -0.92 -3.30 4.70
CA VAL A 159 -1.51 -3.90 3.48
C VAL A 159 -2.62 -4.89 3.82
N TYR A 160 -2.39 -5.73 4.83
CA TYR A 160 -3.40 -6.67 5.30
C TYR A 160 -4.66 -5.94 5.79
N TRP A 161 -4.50 -4.96 6.68
CA TRP A 161 -5.62 -4.18 7.22
C TRP A 161 -6.40 -3.44 6.13
N TYR A 162 -5.72 -2.76 5.21
CA TYR A 162 -6.39 -2.05 4.12
C TYR A 162 -7.11 -2.99 3.16
N THR A 163 -6.54 -4.15 2.85
CA THR A 163 -7.25 -5.13 2.00
C THR A 163 -8.47 -5.69 2.72
N PHE A 164 -8.36 -5.99 4.01
CA PHE A 164 -9.47 -6.48 4.81
C PHE A 164 -10.62 -5.47 4.85
N LEU A 165 -10.32 -4.19 5.11
CA LEU A 165 -11.29 -3.10 5.04
C LEU A 165 -11.93 -2.99 3.65
N TRP A 166 -11.14 -3.10 2.58
CA TRP A 166 -11.66 -3.04 1.21
C TRP A 166 -12.64 -4.20 0.94
N ILE A 167 -12.31 -5.42 1.34
CA ILE A 167 -13.21 -6.58 1.19
C ILE A 167 -14.51 -6.36 1.97
N ILE A 168 -14.43 -5.87 3.21
CA ILE A 168 -15.63 -5.55 4.01
C ILE A 168 -16.51 -4.54 3.28
N THR A 169 -15.92 -3.49 2.71
CA THR A 169 -16.70 -2.47 2.00
C THR A 169 -17.40 -3.02 0.76
N LEU A 170 -16.74 -3.92 0.01
CA LEU A 170 -17.36 -4.59 -1.13
C LEU A 170 -18.49 -5.52 -0.70
N MET A 171 -18.33 -6.25 0.40
CA MET A 171 -19.39 -7.08 0.96
C MET A 171 -20.58 -6.24 1.44
N LEU A 172 -20.33 -5.11 2.08
CA LEU A 172 -21.39 -4.20 2.51
C LEU A 172 -22.17 -3.65 1.30
N PHE A 173 -21.49 -3.23 0.23
CA PHE A 173 -22.16 -2.79 -0.99
C PHE A 173 -22.93 -3.90 -1.67
N LEU A 174 -22.41 -5.13 -1.67
CA LEU A 174 -23.12 -6.31 -2.19
C LEU A 174 -24.42 -6.55 -1.41
N ILE A 175 -24.38 -6.52 -0.08
CA ILE A 175 -25.56 -6.70 0.78
C ILE A 175 -26.60 -5.60 0.50
N ILE A 176 -26.18 -4.33 0.44
CA ILE A 176 -27.08 -3.21 0.14
C ILE A 176 -27.74 -3.41 -1.23
N LEU A 177 -26.98 -3.82 -2.24
CA LEU A 177 -27.51 -4.09 -3.57
C LEU A 177 -28.54 -5.23 -3.54
N PHE A 178 -28.27 -6.32 -2.83
CA PHE A 178 -29.22 -7.43 -2.69
C PHE A 178 -30.49 -7.05 -1.94
N LEU A 179 -30.38 -6.28 -0.84
CA LEU A 179 -31.53 -5.83 -0.06
C LEU A 179 -32.41 -4.86 -0.85
N ALA A 180 -31.80 -4.03 -1.69
CA ALA A 180 -32.52 -3.03 -2.46
C ALA A 180 -33.14 -3.58 -3.75
N SER A 181 -32.71 -4.76 -4.21
CA SER A 181 -33.13 -5.33 -5.49
C SER A 181 -34.44 -6.12 -5.39
N ASP A 182 -35.33 -5.95 -6.39
CA ASP A 182 -36.60 -6.66 -6.55
C ASP A 182 -36.48 -8.22 -6.59
N TYR A 183 -35.27 -8.80 -6.65
CA TYR A 183 -35.08 -10.26 -6.60
C TYR A 183 -35.64 -10.89 -5.31
N LEU A 184 -35.79 -10.13 -4.22
CA LEU A 184 -36.36 -10.60 -2.96
C LEU A 184 -37.90 -10.63 -2.95
N GLU A 185 -38.57 -9.81 -3.78
CA GLU A 185 -40.05 -9.82 -3.91
C GLU A 185 -40.57 -11.04 -4.68
N LEU A 186 -39.73 -11.69 -5.49
CA LEU A 186 -40.12 -12.91 -6.22
C LEU A 186 -40.26 -14.13 -5.29
N TYR A 187 -39.57 -14.17 -4.15
CA TYR A 187 -39.70 -15.28 -3.19
C TYR A 187 -40.93 -15.14 -2.29
N SER A 188 -41.38 -13.92 -1.98
CA SER A 188 -42.59 -13.69 -1.17
C SER A 188 -43.90 -13.88 -1.95
N ASN A 189 -43.88 -13.80 -3.28
CA ASN A 189 -45.05 -14.03 -4.13
C ASN A 189 -45.28 -15.49 -4.54
N VAL A 190 -44.27 -16.35 -4.43
CA VAL A 190 -44.43 -17.79 -4.73
C VAL A 190 -45.13 -18.53 -3.58
N ASP A 191 -44.88 -18.16 -2.32
CA ASP A 191 -45.56 -18.79 -1.17
C ASP A 191 -47.05 -18.42 -1.04
N ASN A 192 -47.49 -17.28 -1.61
CA ASN A 192 -48.90 -16.89 -1.58
C ASN A 192 -49.78 -17.58 -2.64
N ASN A 193 -49.19 -18.27 -3.62
CA ASN A 193 -49.91 -18.97 -4.68
C ASN A 193 -50.03 -20.49 -4.44
N LEU A 194 -49.63 -20.97 -3.25
CA LEU A 194 -49.67 -22.39 -2.84
C LEU A 194 -50.68 -22.69 -1.72
N LYS A 195 -51.74 -21.88 -1.59
CA LYS A 195 -52.95 -22.31 -0.87
C LYS A 195 -53.93 -22.98 -1.85
N PRO A 196 -54.04 -24.32 -1.88
CA PRO A 196 -55.09 -24.97 -2.63
C PRO A 196 -56.47 -24.61 -2.05
N ASN A 197 -57.43 -24.42 -2.95
CA ASN A 197 -58.85 -24.17 -2.71
C ASN A 197 -59.41 -24.91 -1.48
N CYS A 198 -60.12 -24.18 -0.63
CA CYS A 198 -61.12 -24.74 0.29
C CYS A 198 -62.37 -23.86 0.28
N CYS A 199 -63.45 -24.43 -0.28
CA CYS A 199 -64.87 -24.35 0.10
C CYS A 199 -65.52 -22.94 0.21
N CYS A 200 -66.71 -22.65 -0.31
CA CYS A 200 -67.91 -23.44 -0.65
C CYS A 200 -68.60 -22.85 -1.89
#